data_AF-A0AAV0I9Y3-F1
#
_entry.id   AF-A0AAV0I9Y3-F1
#
_cell.length_a   1.000
_cell.length_b   1.000
_cell.length_c   1.000
_cell.angle_alpha   90.00
_cell.angle_beta   90.00
_cell.angle_gamma   90.00
#
_symmetry.space_group_name_H-M   'P 1'
#
loop_
_entity.id
_entity.type
_entity.pdbx_description
1 polymer ?
#
loop_
_entity_poly.entity_id
_entity_poly.type
_entity_poly.pdbx_seq_one_letter_code
_entity_poly.pdbx_strand_id
1 'polypeptide(L)'
;MSKRIKKNEASEEQPNELSLRLPVGFPEDLSDMFLLRLPRACFLFRFRSVAKSWQTRFLKPDFIKKFIFQNTDLWNDPQLLIQRRQKGRSVYSLHSHRSLRLVSGPAQLEKLELGSGNFEVRCGCKGLFCLADGDGSGFSNIVLWNPATTQTKLLPVSNLDQALDGYARMSEVIGFGFDPEKNDYKVVRTVVRFTADEDIEESSEVYSLKIDSWRTIYIRPHDLPDTIHYSVPSESGDGRLFYWWGPLLDFISFDMRSEECEGMRLRYPDASMQRAFSVRSVSLVKGSTVVIFSDRSIDRHEPNELQTWVRLDFEDRMAGWIELSTIKSNKLNMCMHPVGIWKDKRCFLQRYEDGQLVVVDLEKGEVLPIELQIQGDWESFKIFPYTPCEVSLE
;
A
#
# COMPACT_ATOMS: atom_id res chain seq x y z
N MET A 1 -74.44 -32.35 -44.44
CA MET A 1 -73.48 -32.14 -43.35
C MET A 1 -72.27 -33.04 -43.56
N SER A 2 -71.09 -32.57 -43.17
CA SER A 2 -69.77 -33.24 -43.22
C SER A 2 -69.04 -33.24 -44.58
N LYS A 3 -68.14 -32.26 -44.76
CA LYS A 3 -66.92 -32.42 -45.56
C LYS A 3 -65.74 -32.29 -44.61
N ARG A 4 -64.97 -33.38 -44.46
CA ARG A 4 -63.71 -33.43 -43.72
C ARG A 4 -62.54 -33.37 -44.71
N ILE A 5 -61.63 -32.44 -44.40
CA ILE A 5 -60.17 -32.54 -44.38
C ILE A 5 -59.43 -32.64 -45.73
N LYS A 6 -58.68 -31.57 -46.04
CA LYS A 6 -57.30 -31.67 -46.52
C LYS A 6 -56.38 -31.03 -45.48
N LYS A 7 -55.28 -31.74 -45.20
CA LYS A 7 -54.14 -31.36 -44.35
C LYS A 7 -53.52 -30.04 -44.82
N ASN A 8 -53.26 -29.12 -43.89
CA ASN A 8 -52.30 -28.04 -44.08
C ASN A 8 -50.97 -28.43 -43.42
N GLU A 9 -49.91 -28.16 -44.16
CA GLU A 9 -48.51 -28.30 -43.79
C GLU A 9 -48.13 -27.26 -42.73
N ALA A 10 -47.22 -27.68 -41.84
CA ALA A 10 -46.66 -26.87 -40.78
C ALA A 10 -45.61 -25.91 -41.34
N SER A 11 -45.75 -24.61 -41.03
CA SER A 11 -44.67 -23.64 -41.11
C SER A 11 -44.14 -23.38 -39.70
N GLU A 12 -42.85 -23.66 -39.50
CA GLU A 12 -42.08 -23.39 -38.29
C GLU A 12 -42.08 -21.88 -37.96
N GLU A 13 -42.58 -21.50 -36.79
CA GLU A 13 -42.31 -20.19 -36.20
C GLU A 13 -41.03 -20.27 -35.36
N GLN A 14 -40.01 -19.50 -35.75
CA GLN A 14 -38.81 -19.26 -34.95
C GLN A 14 -39.16 -18.44 -33.68
N PRO A 15 -38.45 -18.63 -32.56
CA PRO A 15 -38.72 -17.86 -31.34
C PRO A 15 -38.25 -16.41 -31.52
N ASN A 16 -39.18 -15.47 -31.31
CA ASN A 16 -38.89 -14.04 -31.22
C ASN A 16 -37.84 -13.77 -30.13
N GLU A 17 -36.60 -13.48 -30.52
CA GLU A 17 -35.66 -12.75 -29.68
C GLU A 17 -36.23 -11.34 -29.42
N LEU A 18 -36.77 -11.13 -28.22
CA LEU A 18 -36.98 -9.80 -27.67
C LEU A 18 -35.61 -9.16 -27.41
N SER A 19 -34.97 -8.66 -28.46
CA SER A 19 -33.86 -7.73 -28.31
C SER A 19 -34.43 -6.47 -27.65
N LEU A 20 -34.08 -6.22 -26.39
CA LEU A 20 -34.24 -4.93 -25.73
C LEU A 20 -33.39 -3.90 -26.49
N ARG A 21 -33.91 -3.40 -27.62
CA ARG A 21 -33.37 -2.22 -28.29
C ARG A 21 -33.76 -1.03 -27.41
N LEU A 22 -32.76 -0.47 -26.72
CA LEU A 22 -32.90 0.85 -26.09
C LEU A 22 -33.46 1.84 -27.14
N PRO A 23 -34.32 2.79 -26.73
CA PRO A 23 -34.91 3.74 -27.65
C PRO A 23 -33.81 4.47 -28.43
N VAL A 24 -33.95 4.48 -29.75
CA VAL A 24 -33.11 5.29 -30.63
C VAL A 24 -33.26 6.74 -30.20
N GLY A 25 -32.17 7.34 -29.70
CA GLY A 25 -32.13 8.76 -29.33
C GLY A 25 -31.99 9.09 -27.85
N PHE A 26 -31.36 8.25 -27.02
CA PHE A 26 -30.85 8.75 -25.73
C PHE A 26 -29.64 9.66 -26.00
N PRO A 27 -29.68 10.97 -25.65
CA PRO A 27 -28.58 11.88 -25.95
C PRO A 27 -27.30 11.38 -25.28
N GLU A 28 -26.20 11.34 -26.03
CA GLU A 28 -24.91 10.83 -25.56
C GLU A 28 -24.46 11.53 -24.27
N ASP A 29 -24.66 12.84 -24.19
CA ASP A 29 -24.32 13.67 -23.03
C ASP A 29 -25.15 13.32 -21.78
N LEU A 30 -26.42 12.96 -21.96
CA LEU A 30 -27.27 12.52 -20.85
C LEU A 30 -26.86 11.13 -20.38
N SER A 31 -26.55 10.21 -21.29
CA SER A 31 -26.06 8.88 -20.92
C SER A 31 -24.75 8.93 -20.14
N ASP A 32 -23.82 9.78 -20.57
CA ASP A 32 -22.55 9.97 -19.88
C ASP A 32 -22.79 10.59 -18.49
N MET A 33 -23.69 11.56 -18.36
CA MET A 33 -24.05 12.14 -17.05
C MET A 33 -24.59 11.09 -16.06
N PHE A 34 -25.41 10.14 -16.51
CA PHE A 34 -25.90 9.07 -15.64
C PHE A 34 -24.80 8.06 -15.30
N LEU A 35 -24.00 7.65 -16.30
CA LEU A 35 -22.94 6.66 -16.14
C LEU A 35 -21.79 7.17 -15.26
N LEU A 36 -21.44 8.45 -15.38
CA LEU A 36 -20.44 9.14 -14.57
C LEU A 36 -20.89 9.38 -13.12
N ARG A 37 -22.15 9.09 -12.75
CA ARG A 37 -22.68 9.22 -11.39
C ARG A 37 -22.91 7.88 -10.69
N LEU A 38 -22.59 6.76 -11.34
CA LEU A 38 -22.79 5.42 -10.77
C LEU A 38 -21.67 5.08 -9.76
N PRO A 39 -21.98 4.53 -8.56
CA PRO A 39 -21.05 4.51 -7.42
C PRO A 39 -19.97 3.40 -7.35
N ARG A 40 -19.78 2.51 -8.36
CA ARG A 40 -18.68 1.48 -8.32
C ARG A 40 -18.14 1.03 -9.68
N ALA A 41 -16.83 0.74 -9.76
CA ALA A 41 -16.10 0.37 -11.01
C ALA A 41 -16.50 -0.99 -11.48
N CYS A 42 -16.73 -1.89 -10.52
CA CYS A 42 -17.23 -3.23 -10.74
C CYS A 42 -18.53 -3.23 -11.56
N PHE A 43 -19.32 -2.15 -11.55
CA PHE A 43 -20.51 -2.04 -12.39
C PHE A 43 -20.19 -1.78 -13.86
N LEU A 44 -19.16 -1.00 -14.19
CA LEU A 44 -18.74 -0.81 -15.59
C LEU A 44 -18.44 -2.16 -16.26
N PHE A 45 -17.81 -3.08 -15.53
CA PHE A 45 -17.54 -4.44 -16.01
C PHE A 45 -18.83 -5.25 -16.24
N ARG A 46 -19.84 -5.12 -15.38
CA ARG A 46 -21.16 -5.78 -15.56
C ARG A 46 -21.97 -5.17 -16.71
N PHE A 47 -21.77 -3.88 -17.00
CA PHE A 47 -22.43 -3.20 -18.10
C PHE A 47 -21.78 -3.47 -19.47
N ARG A 48 -20.54 -3.98 -19.52
CA ARG A 48 -19.90 -4.47 -20.77
C ARG A 48 -20.71 -5.60 -21.42
N SER A 49 -21.44 -6.38 -20.62
CA SER A 49 -22.32 -7.46 -21.08
C SER A 49 -23.71 -7.01 -21.57
N VAL A 50 -24.07 -5.73 -21.43
CA VAL A 50 -25.44 -5.24 -21.72
C VAL A 50 -25.60 -4.84 -23.19
N ALA A 51 -24.59 -4.20 -23.80
CA ALA A 51 -24.59 -3.85 -25.22
C ALA A 51 -23.17 -3.63 -25.77
N LYS A 52 -22.92 -4.04 -27.01
CA LYS A 52 -21.63 -3.81 -27.70
C LYS A 52 -21.25 -2.32 -27.78
N SER A 53 -22.24 -1.43 -27.93
CA SER A 53 -22.01 0.02 -27.95
C SER A 53 -21.49 0.56 -26.62
N TRP A 54 -21.94 0.00 -25.49
CA TRP A 54 -21.48 0.38 -24.14
C TRP A 54 -20.07 -0.16 -23.87
N GLN A 55 -19.79 -1.40 -24.31
CA GLN A 55 -18.45 -1.98 -24.21
C GLN A 55 -17.39 -1.14 -24.93
N THR A 56 -17.64 -0.73 -26.17
CA THR A 56 -16.73 0.14 -26.93
C THR A 56 -16.57 1.52 -26.28
N ARG A 57 -17.63 2.04 -25.65
CA ARG A 57 -17.63 3.35 -24.96
C ARG A 57 -16.79 3.31 -23.67
N PHE A 58 -16.88 2.24 -22.87
CA PHE A 58 -16.09 2.08 -21.65
C PHE A 58 -14.59 1.85 -21.88
N LEU A 59 -14.18 1.51 -23.10
CA LEU A 59 -12.77 1.35 -23.48
C LEU A 59 -12.13 2.64 -24.01
N LYS A 60 -12.90 3.73 -24.17
CA LYS A 60 -12.34 5.01 -24.63
C LYS A 60 -11.52 5.68 -23.51
N PRO A 61 -10.25 6.05 -23.76
CA PRO A 61 -9.39 6.68 -22.76
C PRO A 61 -9.99 7.95 -22.14
N ASP A 62 -10.70 8.77 -22.91
CA ASP A 62 -11.29 10.01 -22.43
C ASP A 62 -12.47 9.80 -21.49
N PHE A 63 -13.27 8.75 -21.73
CA PHE A 63 -14.36 8.37 -20.82
C PHE A 63 -13.76 7.86 -19.50
N ILE A 64 -12.75 6.99 -19.56
CA ILE A 64 -12.03 6.48 -18.38
C ILE A 64 -11.43 7.63 -17.57
N LYS A 65 -10.76 8.59 -18.22
CA LYS A 65 -10.21 9.78 -17.56
C LYS A 65 -11.28 10.63 -16.87
N LYS A 66 -12.37 10.97 -17.57
CA LYS A 66 -13.49 11.74 -17.01
C LYS A 66 -14.17 10.99 -15.86
N PHE A 67 -14.33 9.68 -16.03
CA PHE A 67 -14.96 8.81 -15.05
C PHE A 67 -14.14 8.66 -13.78
N ILE A 68 -12.82 8.44 -13.90
CA ILE A 68 -11.88 8.44 -12.76
C ILE A 68 -11.94 9.79 -12.06
N PHE A 69 -11.79 10.91 -12.79
CA PHE A 69 -11.71 12.25 -12.22
C PHE A 69 -12.99 12.68 -11.49
N GLN A 70 -14.18 12.39 -12.05
CA GLN A 70 -15.47 12.81 -11.48
C GLN A 70 -15.97 11.91 -10.34
N ASN A 71 -15.52 10.65 -10.28
CA ASN A 71 -15.97 9.70 -9.27
C ASN A 71 -15.02 9.52 -8.08
N THR A 72 -13.87 10.21 -8.09
CA THR A 72 -12.90 10.23 -6.99
C THR A 72 -13.53 10.52 -5.63
N ASP A 73 -14.61 11.31 -5.58
CA ASP A 73 -15.28 11.67 -4.33
C ASP A 73 -16.52 10.80 -4.00
N LEU A 74 -17.15 10.17 -5.00
CA LEU A 74 -18.42 9.44 -4.84
C LEU A 74 -18.22 7.95 -4.50
N TRP A 75 -17.00 7.43 -4.69
CA TRP A 75 -16.68 6.00 -4.60
C TRP A 75 -15.80 5.62 -3.44
N ASN A 76 -15.11 6.61 -2.89
CA ASN A 76 -14.01 6.40 -1.97
C ASN A 76 -14.54 6.43 -0.55
N ASP A 77 -15.02 5.28 -0.08
CA ASP A 77 -14.36 4.86 1.14
C ASP A 77 -13.00 4.29 0.71
N PRO A 78 -11.89 5.03 0.91
CA PRO A 78 -10.58 4.44 0.70
C PRO A 78 -10.51 3.13 1.50
N GLN A 79 -9.71 2.19 1.04
CA GLN A 79 -9.53 0.94 1.75
C GLN A 79 -8.24 0.99 2.55
N LEU A 80 -8.12 0.10 3.51
CA LEU A 80 -6.90 -0.18 4.23
C LEU A 80 -6.47 -1.59 3.88
N LEU A 81 -5.22 -1.73 3.44
CA LEU A 81 -4.57 -3.03 3.42
C LEU A 81 -3.97 -3.26 4.81
N ILE A 82 -4.40 -4.33 5.46
CA ILE A 82 -3.84 -4.79 6.73
C ILE A 82 -3.04 -6.06 6.46
N GLN A 83 -1.73 -5.99 6.63
CA GLN A 83 -0.86 -7.14 6.72
C GLN A 83 -0.67 -7.51 8.19
N ARG A 84 -0.62 -8.82 8.46
CA ARG A 84 -0.15 -9.38 9.74
C ARG A 84 0.50 -10.73 9.51
N ARG A 85 1.25 -11.22 10.50
CA ARG A 85 1.72 -12.61 10.51
C ARG A 85 0.78 -13.45 11.38
N GLN A 86 0.46 -14.65 10.93
CA GLN A 86 -0.35 -15.60 11.68
C GLN A 86 0.28 -16.98 11.54
N LYS A 87 0.71 -17.57 12.66
CA LYS A 87 1.42 -18.86 12.68
C LYS A 87 2.65 -18.85 11.75
N GLY A 88 3.39 -17.74 11.76
CA GLY A 88 4.60 -17.59 10.95
C GLY A 88 4.39 -17.24 9.47
N ARG A 89 3.15 -17.07 9.00
CA ARG A 89 2.85 -16.69 7.60
C ARG A 89 2.19 -15.32 7.48
N SER A 90 2.59 -14.55 6.48
CA SER A 90 1.94 -13.29 6.11
C SER A 90 0.52 -13.51 5.61
N VAL A 91 -0.41 -12.72 6.14
CA VAL A 91 -1.82 -12.70 5.80
C VAL A 91 -2.23 -11.27 5.51
N TYR A 92 -3.02 -11.08 4.45
CA TYR A 92 -3.49 -9.78 4.00
C TYR A 92 -5.01 -9.72 4.05
N SER A 93 -5.55 -8.59 4.49
CA SER A 93 -6.99 -8.30 4.40
C SER A 93 -7.22 -6.86 4.00
N LEU A 94 -8.28 -6.64 3.23
CA LEU A 94 -8.75 -5.31 2.83
C LEU A 94 -9.91 -4.91 3.71
N HIS A 95 -9.85 -3.70 4.27
CA HIS A 95 -10.88 -3.15 5.14
C HIS A 95 -11.34 -1.79 4.63
N SER A 96 -12.59 -1.46 4.91
CA SER A 96 -13.16 -0.12 4.69
C SER A 96 -12.44 0.88 5.58
N HIS A 97 -11.87 1.98 5.06
CA HIS A 97 -11.19 2.98 5.89
C HIS A 97 -12.16 3.67 6.86
N ARG A 98 -13.42 3.91 6.47
CA ARG A 98 -14.40 4.60 7.30
C ARG A 98 -14.90 3.73 8.44
N SER A 99 -15.30 2.49 8.13
CA SER A 99 -16.01 1.58 9.05
C SER A 99 -15.15 0.45 9.60
N LEU A 100 -13.96 0.23 9.06
CA LEU A 100 -13.03 -0.87 9.37
C LEU A 100 -13.57 -2.27 9.11
N ARG A 101 -14.76 -2.37 8.49
CA ARG A 101 -15.34 -3.64 8.08
C ARG A 101 -14.49 -4.32 7.02
N LEU A 102 -14.39 -5.64 7.13
CA LEU A 102 -13.72 -6.49 6.14
C LEU A 102 -14.40 -6.34 4.78
N VAL A 103 -13.59 -6.06 3.76
CA VAL A 103 -13.98 -5.96 2.34
C VAL A 103 -13.55 -7.22 1.60
N SER A 104 -12.32 -7.70 1.84
CA SER A 104 -11.76 -8.90 1.21
C SER A 104 -10.66 -9.53 2.06
N GLY A 105 -10.39 -10.82 1.86
CA GLY A 105 -9.49 -11.63 2.68
C GLY A 105 -10.16 -12.19 3.94
N PRO A 106 -9.39 -12.66 4.94
CA PRO A 106 -7.94 -12.81 4.92
C PRO A 106 -7.47 -13.77 3.82
N ALA A 107 -6.39 -13.42 3.13
CA ALA A 107 -5.79 -14.24 2.08
C ALA A 107 -4.27 -14.39 2.29
N GLN A 108 -3.73 -15.52 1.85
CA GLN A 108 -2.30 -15.76 1.71
C GLN A 108 -1.94 -15.70 0.23
N LEU A 109 -0.77 -15.17 -0.11
CA LEU A 109 -0.23 -15.21 -1.46
C LEU A 109 0.49 -16.54 -1.65
N GLU A 110 -0.28 -17.62 -1.79
CA GLU A 110 0.26 -18.99 -1.97
C GLU A 110 0.77 -19.24 -3.41
N LYS A 111 0.43 -18.36 -4.35
CA LYS A 111 0.51 -18.61 -5.80
C LYS A 111 1.84 -18.25 -6.46
N LEU A 112 2.85 -17.89 -5.68
CA LEU A 112 4.19 -17.60 -6.20
C LEU A 112 5.03 -18.87 -6.04
N GLU A 113 5.56 -19.41 -7.14
CA GLU A 113 6.34 -20.68 -7.18
C GLU A 113 7.68 -20.64 -6.39
N LEU A 114 7.84 -19.68 -5.48
CA LEU A 114 9.09 -19.31 -4.81
C LEU A 114 9.26 -19.92 -3.40
N GLY A 115 8.49 -20.95 -3.06
CA GLY A 115 8.78 -21.84 -1.92
C GLY A 115 8.52 -21.31 -0.51
N SER A 116 8.69 -20.01 -0.21
CA SER A 116 8.52 -19.48 1.15
C SER A 116 7.10 -18.96 1.44
N GLY A 117 6.41 -18.44 0.42
CA GLY A 117 5.03 -17.90 0.52
C GLY A 117 4.87 -16.74 1.52
N ASN A 118 5.96 -16.25 2.12
CA ASN A 118 5.95 -15.33 3.25
C ASN A 118 6.47 -13.95 2.82
N PHE A 119 5.65 -13.28 2.02
CA PHE A 119 5.97 -11.96 1.50
C PHE A 119 5.57 -10.87 2.50
N GLU A 120 6.37 -9.84 2.65
CA GLU A 120 6.00 -8.65 3.40
C GLU A 120 5.86 -7.45 2.47
N VAL A 121 4.77 -6.72 2.61
CA VAL A 121 4.59 -5.41 1.99
C VAL A 121 5.68 -4.49 2.53
N ARG A 122 6.47 -3.96 1.59
CA ARG A 122 7.46 -2.93 1.81
C ARG A 122 6.83 -1.56 1.57
N CYS A 123 6.10 -1.41 0.46
CA CYS A 123 5.54 -0.14 0.02
C CYS A 123 4.23 -0.33 -0.74
N GLY A 124 3.39 0.72 -0.77
CA GLY A 124 2.21 0.81 -1.64
C GLY A 124 2.24 2.09 -2.45
N CYS A 125 1.83 2.05 -3.73
CA CYS A 125 1.75 3.22 -4.58
C CYS A 125 0.60 3.07 -5.61
N LYS A 126 -0.31 4.05 -5.65
CA LYS A 126 -1.40 4.16 -6.65
C LYS A 126 -2.13 2.84 -6.96
N GLY A 127 -2.42 2.07 -5.90
CA GLY A 127 -3.19 0.82 -5.98
C GLY A 127 -2.37 -0.45 -6.22
N LEU A 128 -1.06 -0.33 -6.37
CA LEU A 128 -0.13 -1.47 -6.40
C LEU A 128 0.67 -1.54 -5.10
N PHE A 129 1.07 -2.75 -4.72
CA PHE A 129 1.96 -3.00 -3.60
C PHE A 129 3.25 -3.68 -4.07
N CYS A 130 4.36 -3.30 -3.45
CA CYS A 130 5.64 -3.97 -3.60
C CYS A 130 5.91 -4.79 -2.34
N LEU A 131 6.11 -6.09 -2.53
CA LEU A 131 6.37 -7.06 -1.50
C LEU A 131 7.75 -7.67 -1.69
N ALA A 132 8.34 -8.12 -0.60
CA ALA A 132 9.58 -8.88 -0.61
C ALA A 132 9.50 -10.02 0.40
N ASP A 133 10.04 -11.20 0.10
CA ASP A 133 10.15 -12.26 1.10
C ASP A 133 11.17 -11.88 2.19
N GLY A 134 10.99 -12.45 3.38
CA GLY A 134 11.74 -12.11 4.58
C GLY A 134 12.51 -13.29 5.16
N ASP A 135 12.91 -14.24 4.32
CA ASP A 135 13.41 -15.55 4.78
C ASP A 135 14.78 -15.52 5.48
N GLY A 136 15.42 -14.34 5.55
CA GLY A 136 16.69 -14.14 6.26
C GLY A 136 17.86 -14.93 5.68
N SER A 137 17.69 -15.57 4.51
CA SER A 137 18.67 -16.48 3.92
C SER A 137 19.42 -15.88 2.73
N GLY A 138 19.00 -14.70 2.24
CA GLY A 138 19.61 -14.08 1.07
C GLY A 138 18.80 -12.91 0.51
N PHE A 139 18.78 -12.81 -0.81
CA PHE A 139 18.13 -11.74 -1.59
C PHE A 139 16.62 -11.88 -1.56
N SER A 140 15.95 -10.76 -1.26
CA SER A 140 14.50 -10.81 -1.23
C SER A 140 13.97 -10.92 -2.66
N ASN A 141 13.18 -11.94 -2.97
CA ASN A 141 12.37 -11.96 -4.18
C ASN A 141 11.37 -10.82 -4.11
N ILE A 142 11.39 -9.95 -5.12
CA ILE A 142 10.51 -8.79 -5.17
C ILE A 142 9.28 -9.12 -6.02
N VAL A 143 8.10 -8.87 -5.47
CA VAL A 143 6.82 -9.13 -6.11
C VAL A 143 5.98 -7.87 -6.11
N LEU A 144 5.47 -7.49 -7.28
CA LEU A 144 4.40 -6.52 -7.39
C LEU A 144 3.05 -7.23 -7.27
N TRP A 145 2.13 -6.62 -6.54
CA TRP A 145 0.79 -7.17 -6.31
C TRP A 145 -0.27 -6.10 -6.55
N ASN A 146 -1.30 -6.47 -7.33
CA ASN A 146 -2.53 -5.71 -7.46
C ASN A 146 -3.67 -6.46 -6.72
N PRO A 147 -4.10 -6.00 -5.55
CA PRO A 147 -5.20 -6.64 -4.83
C PRO A 147 -6.55 -6.56 -5.57
N ALA A 148 -6.76 -5.57 -6.46
CA ALA A 148 -8.00 -5.39 -7.20
C ALA A 148 -8.16 -6.42 -8.33
N THR A 149 -7.06 -6.73 -9.04
CA THR A 149 -7.06 -7.70 -10.13
C THR A 149 -6.61 -9.09 -9.67
N THR A 150 -6.13 -9.22 -8.43
CA THR A 150 -5.50 -10.43 -7.86
C THR A 150 -4.22 -10.86 -8.58
N GLN A 151 -3.73 -10.05 -9.52
CA GLN A 151 -2.50 -10.34 -10.25
C GLN A 151 -1.27 -10.07 -9.39
N THR A 152 -0.26 -10.91 -9.57
CA THR A 152 1.07 -10.75 -8.99
C THR A 152 2.10 -10.86 -10.11
N LYS A 153 3.14 -10.02 -10.08
CA LYS A 153 4.30 -10.14 -10.96
C LYS A 153 5.55 -10.30 -10.12
N LEU A 154 6.19 -11.46 -10.26
CA LEU A 154 7.55 -11.64 -9.80
C LEU A 154 8.47 -10.83 -10.70
N LEU A 155 9.32 -9.99 -10.09
CA LEU A 155 10.29 -9.22 -10.86
C LEU A 155 11.43 -10.14 -11.35
N PRO A 156 12.05 -9.82 -12.50
CA PRO A 156 13.23 -10.54 -12.98
C PRO A 156 14.35 -10.48 -11.93
N VAL A 157 15.24 -11.48 -11.97
CA VAL A 157 16.42 -11.52 -11.10
C VAL A 157 17.22 -10.24 -11.27
N SER A 158 17.58 -9.65 -10.15
CA SER A 158 18.33 -8.40 -10.10
C SER A 158 19.74 -8.58 -10.66
N ASN A 159 20.30 -7.50 -11.23
CA ASN A 159 21.71 -7.49 -11.64
C ASN A 159 22.64 -7.57 -10.42
N LEU A 160 22.18 -7.05 -9.28
CA LEU A 160 22.88 -7.06 -8.01
C LEU A 160 22.98 -8.45 -7.37
N ASP A 161 22.12 -9.39 -7.77
CA ASP A 161 22.13 -10.77 -7.28
C ASP A 161 23.16 -11.64 -8.02
N GLN A 162 23.58 -11.24 -9.22
CA GLN A 162 24.51 -12.03 -10.03
C GLN A 162 25.98 -11.78 -9.66
N ALA A 163 26.28 -10.70 -8.96
CA ALA A 163 27.64 -10.25 -8.64
C ALA A 163 28.20 -10.82 -7.31
N LEU A 164 27.64 -11.90 -6.78
CA LEU A 164 27.70 -12.24 -5.35
C LEU A 164 28.67 -13.32 -4.91
N ASP A 165 29.44 -13.91 -5.81
CA ASP A 165 30.39 -14.97 -5.44
C ASP A 165 31.38 -14.46 -4.37
N GLY A 166 31.10 -14.74 -3.08
CA GLY A 166 31.96 -14.46 -1.93
C GLY A 166 31.53 -13.38 -0.94
N TYR A 167 30.37 -12.72 -1.08
CA TYR A 167 29.97 -11.59 -0.19
C TYR A 167 29.06 -12.00 0.97
N ALA A 168 29.30 -11.45 2.17
CA ALA A 168 28.37 -11.49 3.30
C ALA A 168 27.49 -10.22 3.30
N ARG A 169 26.17 -10.39 3.27
CA ARG A 169 25.22 -9.28 3.17
C ARG A 169 24.96 -8.62 4.53
N MET A 170 24.84 -7.29 4.54
CA MET A 170 24.42 -6.51 5.71
C MET A 170 22.94 -6.14 5.68
N SER A 171 22.48 -5.55 4.56
CA SER A 171 21.13 -4.99 4.50
C SER A 171 20.63 -4.77 3.07
N GLU A 172 19.32 -4.54 2.95
CA GLU A 172 18.64 -4.23 1.69
C GLU A 172 17.52 -3.24 1.95
N VAL A 173 17.39 -2.34 0.99
CA VAL A 173 16.40 -1.28 0.91
C VAL A 173 15.59 -1.51 -0.34
N ILE A 174 14.26 -1.56 -0.20
CA ILE A 174 13.33 -1.65 -1.33
C ILE A 174 12.35 -0.50 -1.22
N GLY A 175 12.24 0.27 -2.30
CA GLY A 175 11.23 1.27 -2.48
C GLY A 175 10.39 1.04 -3.71
N PHE A 176 9.20 1.60 -3.69
CA PHE A 176 8.27 1.54 -4.81
C PHE A 176 7.53 2.85 -4.98
N GLY A 177 7.43 3.31 -6.22
CA GLY A 177 6.74 4.55 -6.55
C GLY A 177 6.35 4.65 -8.01
N PHE A 178 5.77 5.78 -8.35
CA PHE A 178 5.27 6.06 -9.69
C PHE A 178 5.97 7.31 -10.23
N ASP A 179 6.57 7.18 -11.41
CA ASP A 179 7.11 8.27 -12.21
C ASP A 179 5.98 8.83 -13.10
N PRO A 180 5.44 10.03 -12.78
CA PRO A 180 4.36 10.61 -13.56
C PRO A 180 4.80 11.13 -14.94
N GLU A 181 6.07 11.44 -15.14
CA GLU A 181 6.58 11.93 -16.44
C GLU A 181 6.70 10.78 -17.43
N LYS A 182 7.22 9.63 -16.97
CA LYS A 182 7.36 8.42 -17.79
C LYS A 182 6.09 7.55 -17.79
N ASN A 183 5.13 7.88 -16.92
CA ASN A 183 3.91 7.12 -16.64
C ASN A 183 4.25 5.65 -16.37
N ASP A 184 5.12 5.45 -15.37
CA ASP A 184 5.75 4.17 -15.10
C ASP A 184 5.84 3.90 -13.60
N TYR A 185 5.69 2.64 -13.22
CA TYR A 185 5.95 2.20 -11.86
C TYR A 185 7.39 1.75 -11.76
N LYS A 186 8.06 2.22 -10.72
CA LYS A 186 9.47 1.91 -10.49
C LYS A 186 9.67 1.29 -9.13
N VAL A 187 10.54 0.29 -9.09
CA VAL A 187 11.09 -0.25 -7.84
C VAL A 187 12.52 0.18 -7.76
N VAL A 188 12.92 0.83 -6.66
CA VAL A 188 14.32 1.10 -6.38
C VAL A 188 14.80 0.09 -5.35
N ARG A 189 15.98 -0.47 -5.58
CA ARG A 189 16.60 -1.44 -4.70
C ARG A 189 18.02 -0.99 -4.41
N THR A 190 18.41 -1.01 -3.15
CA THR A 190 19.80 -0.82 -2.72
C THR A 190 20.21 -1.95 -1.81
N VAL A 191 21.42 -2.46 -2.02
CA VAL A 191 22.03 -3.49 -1.19
C VAL A 191 23.34 -2.97 -0.63
N VAL A 192 23.57 -3.23 0.66
CA VAL A 192 24.85 -2.98 1.35
C VAL A 192 25.52 -4.31 1.65
N ARG A 193 26.78 -4.46 1.24
CA ARG A 193 27.57 -5.69 1.36
C ARG A 193 28.89 -5.44 2.05
N PHE A 194 29.38 -6.45 2.78
CA PHE A 194 30.77 -6.51 3.20
C PHE A 194 31.59 -7.29 2.17
N THR A 195 32.68 -6.69 1.72
CA THR A 195 33.69 -7.39 0.94
C THR A 195 34.50 -8.34 1.82
N ALA A 196 35.26 -9.24 1.22
CA ALA A 196 36.19 -10.12 1.95
C ALA A 196 37.27 -9.33 2.73
N ASP A 197 37.54 -8.08 2.32
CA ASP A 197 38.50 -7.17 2.94
C ASP A 197 37.85 -6.24 3.99
N GLU A 198 36.61 -6.54 4.42
CA GLU A 198 35.80 -5.74 5.36
C GLU A 198 35.37 -4.35 4.86
N ASP A 199 35.57 -4.05 3.57
CA ASP A 199 35.04 -2.83 2.97
C ASP A 199 33.51 -2.91 2.80
N ILE A 200 32.86 -1.75 2.85
CA ILE A 200 31.41 -1.61 2.63
C ILE A 200 31.18 -1.21 1.17
N GLU A 201 30.44 -2.04 0.43
CA GLU A 201 30.00 -1.75 -0.92
C GLU A 201 28.49 -1.50 -0.95
N GLU A 202 28.11 -0.30 -1.41
CA GLU A 202 26.73 0.09 -1.67
C GLU A 202 26.45 0.02 -3.16
N SER A 203 25.39 -0.70 -3.55
CA SER A 203 24.95 -0.74 -4.95
C SER A 203 23.45 -0.53 -5.05
N SER A 204 23.04 0.26 -6.04
CA SER A 204 21.64 0.62 -6.26
C SER A 204 21.21 0.33 -7.70
N GLU A 205 19.95 -0.03 -7.86
CA GLU A 205 19.32 -0.23 -9.16
C GLU A 205 17.85 0.19 -9.11
N VAL A 206 17.31 0.47 -10.29
CA VAL A 206 15.91 0.79 -10.51
C VAL A 206 15.34 -0.17 -11.54
N TYR A 207 14.26 -0.83 -11.17
CA TYR A 207 13.40 -1.56 -12.08
C TYR A 207 12.32 -0.65 -12.63
N SER A 208 12.05 -0.77 -13.92
CA SER A 208 10.91 -0.14 -14.59
C SER A 208 9.89 -1.21 -14.96
N LEU A 209 8.64 -1.03 -14.53
CA LEU A 209 7.56 -1.94 -14.88
C LEU A 209 7.25 -1.92 -16.37
N LYS A 210 7.33 -0.74 -16.99
CA LYS A 210 7.00 -0.54 -18.41
C LYS A 210 7.96 -1.26 -19.37
N ILE A 211 9.24 -1.34 -19.05
CA ILE A 211 10.24 -2.03 -19.87
C ILE A 211 10.72 -3.36 -19.27
N ASP A 212 10.13 -3.78 -18.15
CA ASP A 212 10.37 -5.05 -17.46
C ASP A 212 11.86 -5.38 -17.26
N SER A 213 12.64 -4.40 -16.79
CA SER A 213 14.09 -4.56 -16.62
C SER A 213 14.68 -3.67 -15.54
N TRP A 214 15.77 -4.17 -14.96
CA TRP A 214 16.61 -3.47 -14.00
C TRP A 214 17.69 -2.66 -14.72
N ARG A 215 17.97 -1.46 -14.20
CA ARG A 215 19.17 -0.68 -14.55
C ARG A 215 19.88 -0.22 -13.29
N THR A 216 21.20 -0.26 -13.30
CA THR A 216 22.01 0.28 -12.21
C THR A 216 21.86 1.80 -12.13
N ILE A 217 21.84 2.32 -10.91
CA ILE A 217 21.91 3.75 -10.62
C ILE A 217 23.02 4.01 -9.61
N TYR A 218 23.54 5.23 -9.65
CA TYR A 218 24.44 5.70 -8.63
C TYR A 218 23.66 6.55 -7.64
N ILE A 219 23.48 6.04 -6.43
CA ILE A 219 23.07 6.85 -5.28
C ILE A 219 24.37 7.16 -4.52
N ARG A 220 24.53 8.39 -4.04
CA ARG A 220 25.81 8.76 -3.42
C ARG A 220 25.97 7.94 -2.14
N PRO A 221 27.19 7.44 -1.87
CA PRO A 221 27.52 6.83 -0.59
C PRO A 221 27.11 7.78 0.55
N HIS A 222 26.45 7.23 1.57
CA HIS A 222 25.90 7.94 2.75
C HIS A 222 24.54 8.66 2.56
N ASP A 223 24.00 8.69 1.34
CA ASP A 223 22.60 9.08 1.12
C ASP A 223 21.64 7.91 1.38
N LEU A 224 22.13 6.73 1.81
CA LEU A 224 21.32 5.56 2.14
C LEU A 224 21.77 4.94 3.47
N PRO A 225 20.85 4.29 4.20
CA PRO A 225 21.18 3.78 5.51
C PRO A 225 21.58 2.31 5.55
N ASP A 226 22.41 1.99 6.53
CA ASP A 226 22.83 0.63 6.85
C ASP A 226 21.65 -0.30 7.19
N THR A 227 20.50 0.23 7.64
CA THR A 227 19.29 -0.56 7.92
C THR A 227 18.04 0.31 7.86
N ILE A 228 17.02 -0.11 7.10
CA ILE A 228 15.71 0.57 7.06
C ILE A 228 14.72 -0.14 7.96
N HIS A 229 14.07 0.64 8.83
CA HIS A 229 13.00 0.12 9.67
C HIS A 229 11.64 0.21 8.98
N TYR A 230 11.38 1.26 8.19
CA TYR A 230 10.09 1.48 7.53
C TYR A 230 10.19 2.44 6.34
N SER A 231 9.20 2.39 5.44
CA SER A 231 9.05 3.28 4.28
C SER A 231 7.63 3.82 4.22
N VAL A 232 7.47 5.11 3.92
CA VAL A 232 6.17 5.77 3.76
C VAL A 232 6.09 6.36 2.34
N PRO A 233 5.13 5.91 1.52
CA PRO A 233 4.91 6.50 0.20
C PRO A 233 4.42 7.95 0.34
N SER A 234 4.86 8.83 -0.57
CA SER A 234 4.28 10.17 -0.68
C SER A 234 2.81 10.07 -1.12
N GLU A 235 1.91 10.62 -0.31
CA GLU A 235 0.49 10.73 -0.67
C GLU A 235 0.24 11.75 -1.80
N SER A 236 1.17 12.68 -2.03
CA SER A 236 0.98 13.82 -2.95
C SER A 236 1.05 13.43 -4.42
N GLY A 237 1.46 12.20 -4.74
CA GLY A 237 1.61 11.75 -6.12
C GLY A 237 2.71 12.49 -6.89
N ASP A 238 3.57 13.23 -6.19
CA ASP A 238 4.78 13.84 -6.72
C ASP A 238 5.79 12.80 -7.25
N GLY A 239 5.62 11.53 -6.86
CA GLY A 239 6.53 10.45 -7.24
C GLY A 239 7.73 10.40 -6.32
N ARG A 240 7.70 11.06 -5.16
CA ARG A 240 8.72 10.91 -4.13
C ARG A 240 8.38 9.76 -3.20
N LEU A 241 9.40 9.06 -2.74
CA LEU A 241 9.28 8.02 -1.74
C LEU A 241 10.17 8.39 -0.55
N PHE A 242 9.62 8.28 0.66
CA PHE A 242 10.35 8.60 1.88
C PHE A 242 10.73 7.33 2.63
N TYR A 243 12.00 7.26 3.00
CA TYR A 243 12.57 6.26 3.91
C TYR A 243 12.98 6.96 5.20
N TRP A 244 13.07 6.20 6.29
CA TRP A 244 13.81 6.64 7.46
C TRP A 244 14.64 5.52 8.09
N TRP A 245 15.65 5.93 8.84
CA TRP A 245 16.50 5.02 9.58
C TRP A 245 17.03 5.61 10.88
N GLY A 246 17.50 4.69 11.71
CA GLY A 246 18.38 4.98 12.82
C GLY A 246 17.74 5.69 14.01
N PRO A 247 18.52 5.86 15.09
CA PRO A 247 18.09 6.53 16.33
C PRO A 247 18.03 8.06 16.20
N LEU A 248 18.20 8.61 14.99
CA LEU A 248 18.42 10.03 14.73
C LEU A 248 17.36 10.68 13.85
N LEU A 249 16.29 9.95 13.47
CA LEU A 249 15.25 10.44 12.56
C LEU A 249 15.85 10.96 11.25
N ASP A 250 16.77 10.21 10.66
CA ASP A 250 17.29 10.52 9.34
C ASP A 250 16.28 10.04 8.30
N PHE A 251 15.87 10.94 7.39
CA PHE A 251 14.95 10.66 6.30
C PHE A 251 15.69 10.78 4.97
N ILE A 252 15.40 9.89 4.04
CA ILE A 252 15.79 10.05 2.65
C ILE A 252 14.54 10.10 1.83
N SER A 253 14.46 11.07 0.95
CA SER A 253 13.52 11.04 -0.15
C SER A 253 14.22 10.54 -1.41
N PHE A 254 13.53 9.72 -2.19
CA PHE A 254 13.94 9.33 -3.52
C PHE A 254 12.90 9.85 -4.50
N ASP A 255 13.31 10.68 -5.46
CA ASP A 255 12.44 11.21 -6.49
C ASP A 255 12.39 10.25 -7.69
N MET A 256 11.23 9.68 -7.99
CA MET A 256 11.11 8.70 -9.09
C MET A 256 11.30 9.31 -10.47
N ARG A 257 11.26 10.64 -10.63
CA ARG A 257 11.41 11.33 -11.91
C ARG A 257 12.90 11.54 -12.23
N SER A 258 13.60 12.23 -11.31
CA SER A 258 15.02 12.51 -11.44
C SER A 258 15.89 11.32 -11.04
N GLU A 259 15.35 10.37 -10.28
CA GLU A 259 16.04 9.20 -9.75
C GLU A 259 17.21 9.61 -8.84
N GLU A 260 17.00 10.70 -8.10
CA GLU A 260 17.96 11.28 -7.15
C GLU A 260 17.46 11.11 -5.72
N CYS A 261 18.43 10.93 -4.81
CA CYS A 261 18.20 10.97 -3.37
C CYS A 261 18.39 12.38 -2.83
N GLU A 262 17.49 12.79 -1.95
CA GLU A 262 17.70 13.94 -1.07
C GLU A 262 17.60 13.46 0.39
N GLY A 263 18.74 13.48 1.08
CA GLY A 263 18.80 13.25 2.53
C GLY A 263 18.32 14.47 3.30
N MET A 264 17.47 14.23 4.30
CA MET A 264 17.02 15.21 5.26
C MET A 264 17.04 14.60 6.67
N ARG A 265 17.84 15.21 7.55
CA ARG A 265 17.84 14.85 8.97
C ARG A 265 16.77 15.60 9.73
N LEU A 266 15.78 14.90 10.27
CA LEU A 266 14.86 15.52 11.22
C LEU A 266 15.49 15.51 12.61
N ARG A 267 15.49 16.67 13.26
CA ARG A 267 15.82 16.72 14.70
C ARG A 267 14.65 16.14 15.48
N TYR A 268 14.92 15.43 16.57
CA TYR A 268 13.90 15.12 17.56
C TYR A 268 13.28 16.42 18.12
N PRO A 269 12.05 16.36 18.68
CA PRO A 269 11.45 17.50 19.38
C PRO A 269 12.39 18.11 20.43
N ASP A 270 13.10 17.27 21.17
CA ASP A 270 14.21 17.68 22.04
C ASP A 270 15.24 16.53 22.27
N ALA A 271 16.34 16.85 22.95
CA ALA A 271 17.42 15.92 23.22
C ALA A 271 17.10 14.83 24.26
N SER A 272 16.08 15.04 25.11
CA SER A 272 15.61 14.03 26.07
C SER A 272 14.80 12.94 25.38
N MET A 273 13.94 13.35 24.44
CA MET A 273 13.17 12.48 23.54
C MET A 273 14.09 11.54 22.76
N GLN A 274 15.17 12.06 22.19
CA GLN A 274 16.16 11.25 21.46
C GLN A 274 16.79 10.13 22.33
N ARG A 275 16.96 10.36 23.63
CA ARG A 275 17.55 9.37 24.54
C ARG A 275 16.53 8.35 25.03
N ALA A 276 15.32 8.81 25.35
CA ALA A 276 14.30 8.00 26.00
C ALA A 276 13.40 7.25 25.03
N PHE A 277 13.23 7.72 23.79
CA PHE A 277 12.24 7.20 22.86
C PHE A 277 12.84 6.70 21.54
N SER A 278 12.10 5.78 20.91
CA SER A 278 12.36 5.21 19.60
C SER A 278 11.16 5.45 18.69
N VAL A 279 11.43 5.64 17.40
CA VAL A 279 10.37 5.78 16.39
C VAL A 279 9.77 4.40 16.13
N ARG A 280 8.45 4.32 16.18
CA ARG A 280 7.74 3.06 15.91
C ARG A 280 6.90 3.11 14.65
N SER A 281 6.33 4.26 14.33
CA SER A 281 5.55 4.46 13.11
C SER A 281 5.70 5.90 12.63
N VAL A 282 5.72 6.08 11.32
CA VAL A 282 5.51 7.37 10.67
C VAL A 282 4.35 7.22 9.71
N SER A 283 3.52 8.25 9.61
CA SER A 283 2.39 8.29 8.70
C SER A 283 2.27 9.70 8.13
N LEU A 284 1.77 9.82 6.91
CA LEU A 284 1.33 11.10 6.36
C LEU A 284 -0.16 11.25 6.66
N VAL A 285 -0.54 12.41 7.20
CA VAL A 285 -1.95 12.73 7.48
C VAL A 285 -2.20 14.14 6.99
N LYS A 286 -3.01 14.28 5.93
CA LYS A 286 -3.36 15.59 5.33
C LYS A 286 -2.12 16.41 4.95
N GLY A 287 -1.08 15.76 4.44
CA GLY A 287 0.19 16.40 4.07
C GLY A 287 1.13 16.69 5.23
N SER A 288 0.72 16.47 6.48
CA SER A 288 1.59 16.57 7.66
C SER A 288 2.22 15.23 8.02
N THR A 289 3.42 15.25 8.59
CA THR A 289 4.08 14.05 9.08
C THR A 289 3.64 13.78 10.50
N VAL A 290 3.16 12.58 10.76
CA VAL A 290 2.87 12.12 12.12
C VAL A 290 3.87 11.05 12.48
N VAL A 291 4.55 11.21 13.62
CA VAL A 291 5.50 10.26 14.15
C VAL A 291 5.00 9.76 15.49
N ILE A 292 4.94 8.44 15.65
CA ILE A 292 4.65 7.78 16.92
C ILE A 292 5.97 7.29 17.50
N PHE A 293 6.26 7.77 18.70
CA PHE A 293 7.37 7.38 19.52
C PHE A 293 6.89 6.42 20.61
N SER A 294 7.69 5.41 20.93
CA SER A 294 7.56 4.68 22.19
C SER A 294 8.83 4.82 23.00
N ASP A 295 8.73 4.71 24.31
CA ASP A 295 9.91 4.59 25.15
C ASP A 295 10.79 3.39 24.70
N ARG A 296 12.07 3.48 25.04
CA ARG A 296 13.07 2.44 24.78
C ARG A 296 13.08 1.38 25.89
N SER A 297 11.93 1.06 26.48
CA SER A 297 11.87 0.07 27.55
C SER A 297 12.51 -1.25 27.07
N ILE A 298 13.30 -1.86 27.96
CA ILE A 298 14.00 -3.12 27.66
C ILE A 298 13.06 -4.31 27.87
N ASP A 299 12.08 -4.16 28.77
CA ASP A 299 11.12 -5.20 29.09
C ASP A 299 9.85 -5.06 28.24
N ARG A 300 9.64 -6.03 27.34
CA ARG A 300 8.46 -6.09 26.47
C ARG A 300 7.16 -6.36 27.23
N HIS A 301 7.25 -6.74 28.50
CA HIS A 301 6.11 -7.03 29.37
C HIS A 301 5.72 -5.84 30.27
N GLU A 302 6.47 -4.73 30.24
CA GLU A 302 6.09 -3.51 30.95
C GLU A 302 5.32 -2.55 30.03
N PRO A 303 4.33 -1.81 30.56
CA PRO A 303 3.58 -0.84 29.77
C PRO A 303 4.50 0.28 29.22
N ASN A 304 4.66 0.34 27.91
CA ASN A 304 5.49 1.34 27.21
C ASN A 304 4.78 2.69 27.02
N GLU A 305 5.42 3.80 27.39
CA GLU A 305 4.89 5.15 27.11
C GLU A 305 4.87 5.43 25.61
N LEU A 306 3.71 5.87 25.09
CA LEU A 306 3.51 6.24 23.68
C LEU A 306 3.32 7.74 23.54
N GLN A 307 4.19 8.38 22.77
CA GLN A 307 4.07 9.80 22.44
C GLN A 307 3.85 10.00 20.95
N THR A 308 2.81 10.74 20.59
CA THR A 308 2.48 11.04 19.19
C THR A 308 2.72 12.51 18.89
N TRP A 309 3.52 12.76 17.88
CA TRP A 309 3.97 14.09 17.50
C TRP A 309 3.65 14.33 16.03
N VAL A 310 3.17 15.53 15.72
CA VAL A 310 3.05 16.04 14.36
C VAL A 310 4.22 16.96 14.07
N ARG A 311 4.77 16.81 12.88
CA ARG A 311 5.60 17.81 12.27
C ARG A 311 4.81 18.49 11.16
N LEU A 312 4.71 19.81 11.26
CA LEU A 312 4.23 20.64 10.16
C LEU A 312 5.33 20.66 9.09
N ASP A 313 4.95 20.40 7.85
CA ASP A 313 5.72 20.52 6.61
C ASP A 313 7.10 19.82 6.51
N PHE A 314 7.20 18.93 5.51
CA PHE A 314 8.46 18.30 5.09
C PHE A 314 9.41 19.27 4.36
N GLU A 315 8.86 20.31 3.71
CA GLU A 315 9.62 21.24 2.85
C GLU A 315 10.35 22.33 3.64
N ASP A 316 9.81 22.73 4.80
CA ASP A 316 10.47 23.70 5.67
C ASP A 316 11.37 22.99 6.69
N ARG A 317 12.68 23.07 6.43
CA ARG A 317 13.73 22.53 7.31
C ARG A 317 13.72 23.18 8.71
N MET A 318 13.02 24.30 8.89
CA MET A 318 12.85 25.01 10.17
C MET A 318 11.50 24.75 10.85
N ALA A 319 10.58 24.00 10.23
CA ALA A 319 9.30 23.73 10.84
C ALA A 319 9.43 22.93 12.15
N GLY A 320 8.74 23.42 13.18
CA GLY A 320 8.78 22.88 14.53
C GLY A 320 7.91 21.64 14.71
N TRP A 321 8.18 20.91 15.80
CA TRP A 321 7.34 19.82 16.26
C TRP A 321 6.16 20.34 17.07
N ILE A 322 4.98 19.76 16.84
CA ILE A 322 3.78 19.96 17.65
C ILE A 322 3.40 18.62 18.25
N GLU A 323 3.41 18.54 19.58
CA GLU A 323 2.86 17.38 20.27
C GLU A 323 1.35 17.30 20.01
N LEU A 324 0.88 16.17 19.49
CA LEU A 324 -0.55 15.93 19.33
C LEU A 324 -1.16 15.34 20.60
N SER A 325 -0.46 14.36 21.18
CA SER A 325 -0.93 13.63 22.34
C SER A 325 0.19 12.79 22.95
N THR A 326 0.22 12.71 24.27
CA THR A 326 0.96 11.70 25.00
C THR A 326 0.00 10.73 25.67
N ILE A 327 0.08 9.45 25.28
CA ILE A 327 -0.61 8.36 25.96
C ILE A 327 0.40 7.69 26.88
N LYS A 328 0.29 8.00 28.17
CA LYS A 328 1.02 7.26 29.18
C LYS A 328 0.45 5.85 29.29
N SER A 329 1.33 4.87 29.27
CA SER A 329 1.03 3.45 29.31
C SER A 329 0.21 3.03 30.53
N ASN A 330 0.51 3.65 31.67
CA ASN A 330 -0.20 3.47 32.93
C ASN A 330 -1.67 3.89 32.89
N LYS A 331 -2.09 4.70 31.91
CA LYS A 331 -3.51 5.06 31.73
C LYS A 331 -4.31 3.93 31.09
N LEU A 332 -3.66 3.15 30.21
CA LEU A 332 -4.26 1.99 29.57
C LEU A 332 -4.01 0.70 30.36
N ASN A 333 -3.00 0.65 31.24
CA ASN A 333 -2.57 -0.55 31.98
C ASN A 333 -2.32 -1.77 31.07
N MET A 334 -1.85 -1.53 29.85
CA MET A 334 -1.72 -2.55 28.80
C MET A 334 -0.43 -2.33 28.01
N CYS A 335 0.22 -3.43 27.62
CA CYS A 335 1.37 -3.38 26.73
C CYS A 335 0.90 -3.29 25.28
N MET A 336 1.29 -2.22 24.58
CA MET A 336 0.76 -1.91 23.24
C MET A 336 1.90 -1.58 22.27
N HIS A 337 1.81 -2.07 21.04
CA HIS A 337 2.70 -1.70 19.94
C HIS A 337 1.97 -0.79 18.94
N PRO A 338 2.47 0.41 18.64
CA PRO A 338 1.82 1.31 17.69
C PRO A 338 2.05 0.86 16.26
N VAL A 339 0.95 0.74 15.50
CA VAL A 339 0.96 0.24 14.13
C VAL A 339 0.85 1.39 13.12
N GLY A 340 0.07 2.41 13.42
CA GLY A 340 -0.12 3.56 12.53
C GLY A 340 -1.25 4.48 12.94
N ILE A 341 -1.31 5.65 12.32
CA ILE A 341 -2.38 6.63 12.56
C ILE A 341 -3.60 6.31 11.68
N TRP A 342 -4.78 6.49 12.24
CA TRP A 342 -6.06 6.34 11.56
C TRP A 342 -6.95 7.53 11.84
N LYS A 343 -7.16 8.38 10.83
CA LYS A 343 -7.83 9.68 11.01
C LYS A 343 -7.06 10.56 12.01
N ASP A 344 -7.36 11.86 12.02
CA ASP A 344 -6.54 12.89 12.68
C ASP A 344 -6.07 12.55 14.12
N LYS A 345 -6.90 11.88 14.93
CA LYS A 345 -6.65 11.66 16.36
C LYS A 345 -6.93 10.24 16.84
N ARG A 346 -6.82 9.24 15.97
CA ARG A 346 -6.92 7.84 16.39
C ARG A 346 -5.72 7.07 15.86
N CYS A 347 -5.34 6.04 16.58
CA CYS A 347 -4.24 5.17 16.16
C CYS A 347 -4.64 3.71 16.26
N PHE A 348 -4.05 2.91 15.39
CA PHE A 348 -4.05 1.47 15.51
C PHE A 348 -2.91 1.05 16.44
N LEU A 349 -3.26 0.29 17.47
CA LEU A 349 -2.28 -0.34 18.35
C LEU A 349 -2.53 -1.86 18.36
N GLN A 350 -1.46 -2.65 18.44
CA GLN A 350 -1.53 -4.07 18.74
C GLN A 350 -1.37 -4.29 20.23
N ARG A 351 -2.28 -5.06 20.81
CA ARG A 351 -2.23 -5.48 22.21
C ARG A 351 -1.28 -6.65 22.41
N TYR A 352 -0.45 -6.61 23.46
CA TYR A 352 0.54 -7.64 23.73
C TYR A 352 -0.08 -8.96 24.20
N GLU A 353 -1.05 -8.88 25.10
CA GLU A 353 -1.58 -10.04 25.85
C GLU A 353 -2.25 -11.07 24.94
N ASP A 354 -2.88 -10.61 23.86
CA ASP A 354 -3.59 -11.47 22.93
C ASP A 354 -3.31 -11.17 21.46
N GLY A 355 -2.43 -10.22 21.13
CA GLY A 355 -2.07 -9.89 19.74
C GLY A 355 -3.19 -9.20 18.95
N GLN A 356 -4.27 -8.72 19.60
CA GLN A 356 -5.36 -8.05 18.90
C GLN A 356 -5.01 -6.65 18.43
N LEU A 357 -5.47 -6.30 17.23
CA LEU A 357 -5.46 -4.93 16.74
C LEU A 357 -6.65 -4.17 17.32
N VAL A 358 -6.38 -3.03 17.94
CA VAL A 358 -7.39 -2.13 18.54
C VAL A 358 -7.20 -0.71 18.02
N VAL A 359 -8.24 0.12 18.19
CA VAL A 359 -8.18 1.54 17.88
C VAL A 359 -8.22 2.33 19.18
N VAL A 360 -7.30 3.27 19.35
CA VAL A 360 -7.26 4.16 20.50
C VAL A 360 -7.55 5.59 20.06
N ASP A 361 -8.35 6.29 20.86
CA ASP A 361 -8.53 7.73 20.75
C ASP A 361 -7.36 8.43 21.43
N LEU A 362 -6.59 9.19 20.67
CA LEU A 362 -5.37 9.82 21.14
C LEU A 362 -5.62 10.96 22.14
N GLU A 363 -6.77 11.63 22.08
CA GLU A 363 -7.09 12.71 23.02
C GLU A 363 -7.54 12.16 24.36
N LYS A 364 -8.39 11.13 24.31
CA LYS A 364 -8.96 10.53 25.52
C LYS A 364 -8.01 9.52 26.15
N GLY A 365 -7.10 8.93 25.37
CA GLY A 365 -6.27 7.81 25.81
C GLY A 365 -7.11 6.60 26.18
N GLU A 366 -8.13 6.30 25.38
CA GLU A 366 -9.10 5.24 25.61
C GLU A 366 -9.20 4.33 24.38
N VAL A 367 -9.30 3.03 24.61
CA VAL A 367 -9.60 2.06 23.55
C VAL A 367 -11.05 2.28 23.10
N LEU A 368 -11.23 2.54 21.81
CA LEU A 368 -12.57 2.66 21.23
C LEU A 368 -13.25 1.28 21.22
N PRO A 369 -14.56 1.20 21.49
CA PRO A 369 -15.33 -0.05 21.44
C PRO A 369 -15.61 -0.46 19.98
N ILE A 370 -14.54 -0.66 19.20
CA ILE A 370 -14.57 -1.11 17.81
C ILE A 370 -14.06 -2.54 17.79
N GLU A 371 -14.95 -3.49 17.54
CA GLU A 371 -14.56 -4.89 17.38
C GLU A 371 -13.95 -5.12 16.00
N LEU A 372 -12.62 -5.09 15.94
CA LEU A 372 -11.89 -5.48 14.73
C LEU A 372 -11.80 -6.99 14.57
N GLN A 373 -11.67 -7.73 15.69
CA GLN A 373 -11.44 -9.18 15.70
C GLN A 373 -10.27 -9.62 14.81
N ILE A 374 -9.24 -8.76 14.67
CA ILE A 374 -8.03 -9.04 13.91
C ILE A 374 -6.90 -9.33 14.90
N GLN A 375 -6.30 -10.50 14.78
CA GLN A 375 -5.19 -10.95 15.62
C GLN A 375 -4.02 -11.39 14.76
N GLY A 376 -2.80 -11.11 15.22
CA GLY A 376 -1.57 -11.52 14.57
C GLY A 376 -0.43 -11.70 15.57
N ASP A 377 0.68 -12.24 15.09
CA ASP A 377 1.92 -12.39 15.86
C ASP A 377 2.41 -10.99 16.31
N TRP A 378 3.10 -10.92 17.45
CA TRP A 378 3.58 -9.64 18.02
C TRP A 378 4.46 -8.86 17.03
N GLU A 379 4.23 -7.54 16.92
CA GLU A 379 4.96 -6.61 16.03
C GLU A 379 4.87 -6.96 14.53
N SER A 380 3.87 -7.75 14.12
CA SER A 380 3.74 -8.19 12.72
C SER A 380 2.81 -7.33 11.86
N PHE A 381 2.07 -6.41 12.47
CA PHE A 381 1.08 -5.62 11.75
C PHE A 381 1.71 -4.50 10.90
N LYS A 382 1.22 -4.35 9.67
CA LYS A 382 1.46 -3.18 8.83
C LYS A 382 0.15 -2.75 8.18
N ILE A 383 -0.13 -1.45 8.15
CA ILE A 383 -1.38 -0.91 7.62
C ILE A 383 -1.05 0.14 6.57
N PHE A 384 -1.64 0.00 5.39
CA PHE A 384 -1.41 0.91 4.27
C PHE A 384 -2.73 1.45 3.73
N PRO A 385 -2.80 2.75 3.36
CA PRO A 385 -3.91 3.26 2.57
C PRO A 385 -3.94 2.55 1.21
N TYR A 386 -5.14 2.24 0.73
CA TYR A 386 -5.34 1.52 -0.53
C TYR A 386 -6.50 2.09 -1.32
N THR A 387 -6.22 2.42 -2.58
CA THR A 387 -7.23 2.75 -3.58
C THR A 387 -7.11 1.75 -4.72
N PRO A 388 -8.14 0.94 -5.02
CA PRO A 388 -8.11 -0.03 -6.10
C PRO A 388 -7.73 0.61 -7.44
N CYS A 389 -6.89 -0.08 -8.22
CA CYS A 389 -6.53 0.34 -9.57
C CYS A 389 -6.63 -0.82 -10.57
N GLU A 390 -6.83 -0.49 -11.85
CA GLU A 390 -6.96 -1.48 -12.94
C GLU A 390 -5.65 -1.75 -13.67
N VAL A 391 -4.50 -1.37 -13.08
CA VAL A 391 -3.19 -1.61 -13.69
C VAL A 391 -2.95 -3.11 -13.79
N SER A 392 -2.77 -3.60 -15.02
CA SER A 392 -2.39 -5.00 -15.27
C SER A 392 -0.91 -5.21 -14.96
N LEU A 393 -0.60 -6.33 -14.33
CA LEU A 393 0.78 -6.78 -14.05
C LEU A 393 1.25 -7.91 -14.98
N GLU A 394 0.41 -8.31 -15.94
CA GLU A 394 0.74 -9.28 -17.01
C GLU A 394 1.61 -8.68 -18.12
#